data_AF-A0A2G6KQ68-F1
#
_entry.id   AF-A0A2G6KQ68-F1
#
_cell.length_a   1.000
_cell.length_b   1.000
_cell.length_c   1.000
_cell.angle_alpha   90.00
_cell.angle_beta   90.00
_cell.angle_gamma   90.00
#
_symmetry.space_group_name_H-M   'P 1'
#
loop_
_entity.id
_entity.type
_entity.pdbx_description
1 polymer ?
#
loop_
_entity_poly.entity_id
_entity_poly.type
_entity_poly.pdbx_seq_one_letter_code
_entity_poly.pdbx_strand_id
1 'polypeptide(L)'
;MDMSALAAKEIQRRNYLEAMGVVSHVSRVPLPGAAPTRKLLKIEHAKPVADAQLRPVKPPENKSPEAAVAAPMEIELDTPKPRARPAHRAKPQPAPAPQAAPFSMLLAVAGDTLWLEEIPHRSVNRHYTALVSAMIAALSLPAPRWLEFDWPMHNNVQLGLDEQAARQMLDGYLSRQWSQLPCQRLVILGEKTRARLSGMQLPEHVLLTQSAWDMLSTPALKPIAWQELQTLR
;
A
#
# COMPACT_ATOMS: atom_id res chain seq x y z
N MET A 1 -0.80 -22.58 6.80
CA MET A 1 -0.55 -21.57 5.75
C MET A 1 -1.90 -21.11 5.25
N ASP A 2 -2.18 -19.81 5.33
CA ASP A 2 -3.48 -19.24 5.00
C ASP A 2 -3.67 -19.14 3.49
N MET A 3 -4.49 -20.04 2.93
CA MET A 3 -4.78 -20.12 1.49
C MET A 3 -5.48 -18.86 0.96
N SER A 4 -6.15 -18.10 1.82
CA SER A 4 -6.85 -16.87 1.44
C SER A 4 -5.88 -15.74 1.12
N ALA A 5 -4.83 -15.58 1.94
CA ALA A 5 -3.78 -14.59 1.74
C ALA A 5 -2.97 -14.86 0.46
N LEU A 6 -2.70 -16.14 0.15
CA LEU A 6 -2.03 -16.52 -1.10
C LEU A 6 -2.91 -16.25 -2.32
N ALA A 7 -4.22 -16.51 -2.22
CA ALA A 7 -5.17 -16.22 -3.29
C ALA A 7 -5.28 -14.71 -3.56
N ALA A 8 -5.33 -13.88 -2.51
CA ALA A 8 -5.35 -12.42 -2.64
C ALA A 8 -4.10 -11.89 -3.34
N LYS A 9 -2.91 -12.39 -2.96
CA LYS A 9 -1.64 -12.05 -3.62
C LYS A 9 -1.62 -12.43 -5.11
N GLU A 10 -2.13 -13.61 -5.46
CA GLU A 10 -2.15 -14.06 -6.87
C GLU A 10 -3.19 -13.31 -7.73
N ILE A 11 -4.29 -12.85 -7.14
CA ILE A 11 -5.25 -11.97 -7.83
C ILE A 11 -4.58 -10.62 -8.13
N GLN A 12 -3.95 -10.02 -7.11
CA GLN A 12 -3.28 -8.73 -7.28
C GLN A 12 -2.14 -8.81 -8.31
N ARG A 13 -1.34 -9.89 -8.30
CA ARG A 13 -0.29 -10.12 -9.29
C ARG A 13 -0.84 -10.14 -10.72
N ARG A 14 -1.98 -10.82 -10.93
CA ARG A 14 -2.62 -10.89 -12.25
C ARG A 14 -3.10 -9.53 -12.74
N ASN A 15 -3.71 -8.73 -11.87
CA ASN A 15 -4.19 -7.39 -12.23
C ASN A 15 -3.04 -6.47 -12.67
N TYR A 16 -1.88 -6.55 -12.02
CA TYR A 16 -0.71 -5.76 -12.43
C TYR A 16 -0.16 -6.21 -13.79
N LEU A 17 -0.08 -7.52 -14.04
CA LEU A 17 0.37 -8.03 -15.33
C LEU A 17 -0.56 -7.60 -16.46
N GLU A 18 -1.87 -7.65 -16.22
CA GLU A 18 -2.88 -7.18 -17.18
C GLU A 18 -2.76 -5.68 -17.45
N ALA A 19 -2.57 -4.86 -16.42
CA ALA A 19 -2.36 -3.41 -16.57
C ALA A 19 -1.09 -3.06 -17.37
N MET A 20 -0.06 -3.91 -17.32
CA MET A 20 1.16 -3.77 -18.13
C MET A 20 1.03 -4.37 -19.53
N GLY A 21 -0.13 -4.92 -19.91
CA GLY A 21 -0.33 -5.61 -21.18
C GLY A 21 0.41 -6.95 -21.28
N VAL A 22 0.87 -7.50 -20.15
CA VAL A 22 1.59 -8.79 -20.11
C VAL A 22 0.58 -9.93 -20.01
N VAL A 23 0.52 -10.74 -21.07
CA VAL A 23 -0.36 -11.91 -21.13
C VAL A 23 0.25 -13.06 -20.33
N SER A 24 -0.43 -13.49 -19.27
CA SER A 24 0.00 -14.65 -18.48
C SER A 24 -0.44 -15.96 -19.16
N HIS A 25 0.53 -16.75 -19.60
CA HIS A 25 0.30 -18.08 -20.15
C HIS A 25 0.51 -19.17 -19.10
N VAL A 26 -0.32 -20.21 -19.13
CA VAL A 26 -0.18 -21.41 -18.31
C VAL A 26 -0.12 -22.64 -19.20
N SER A 27 0.82 -23.55 -18.92
CA SER A 27 0.94 -24.78 -19.70
C SER A 27 -0.25 -25.71 -19.44
N ARG A 28 -0.88 -26.18 -20.53
CA ARG A 28 -1.99 -27.15 -20.47
C ARG A 28 -1.51 -28.59 -20.46
N VAL A 29 -0.37 -28.87 -21.06
CA VAL A 29 0.16 -30.22 -21.32
C VAL A 29 1.56 -30.31 -20.72
N PRO A 30 1.93 -31.39 -20.01
CA PRO A 30 3.32 -31.58 -19.60
C PRO A 30 4.20 -31.63 -20.85
N LEU A 31 5.29 -30.86 -20.84
CA LEU A 31 6.27 -30.94 -21.91
C LEU A 31 7.19 -32.15 -21.65
N PRO A 32 7.62 -32.87 -22.71
CA PRO A 32 8.58 -33.96 -22.56
C PRO A 32 9.84 -33.47 -21.82
N GLY A 33 10.23 -34.17 -20.75
CA GLY A 33 11.39 -33.83 -19.92
C GLY A 33 11.18 -32.72 -18.88
N ALA A 34 9.98 -32.12 -18.78
CA ALA A 34 9.69 -31.13 -17.74
C ALA A 34 9.50 -31.79 -16.36
N ALA A 35 10.00 -31.13 -15.31
CA ALA A 35 9.77 -31.56 -13.93
C ALA A 35 8.25 -31.59 -13.61
N PRO A 36 7.79 -32.56 -12.79
CA PRO A 36 6.39 -32.70 -12.47
C PRO A 36 5.85 -31.42 -11.80
N THR A 37 4.94 -30.74 -12.50
CA THR A 37 4.36 -29.46 -12.07
C THR A 37 2.90 -29.67 -11.68
N ARG A 38 2.50 -29.19 -10.49
CA ARG A 38 1.11 -29.22 -10.03
C ARG A 38 0.26 -28.30 -10.93
N LYS A 39 -0.67 -28.88 -11.69
CA LYS A 39 -1.57 -28.11 -12.56
C LYS A 39 -2.68 -27.45 -11.74
N LEU A 40 -2.94 -26.17 -12.04
CA LEU A 40 -4.10 -25.45 -11.52
C LEU A 40 -5.22 -25.52 -12.56
N LEU A 41 -6.41 -25.94 -12.15
CA LEU A 41 -7.58 -25.95 -13.02
C LEU A 41 -7.97 -24.51 -13.34
N LYS A 42 -8.15 -24.22 -14.63
CA LYS A 42 -8.73 -22.96 -15.06
C LYS A 42 -10.22 -23.01 -14.74
N ILE A 43 -10.67 -22.13 -13.85
CA ILE A 43 -12.11 -21.84 -13.72
C ILE A 43 -12.44 -20.93 -14.89
N GLU A 44 -13.26 -21.40 -15.84
CA GLU A 44 -13.78 -20.55 -16.88
C GLU A 44 -14.73 -19.54 -16.24
N HIS A 45 -14.31 -18.28 -16.16
CA HIS A 45 -15.27 -17.20 -15.92
C HIS A 45 -16.23 -17.18 -17.11
N ALA A 46 -17.50 -17.47 -16.82
CA ALA A 46 -18.58 -17.30 -17.78
C ALA A 46 -18.47 -15.89 -18.38
N LYS A 47 -18.47 -15.80 -19.72
CA LYS A 47 -18.62 -14.52 -20.41
C LYS A 47 -19.83 -13.80 -19.81
N PRO A 48 -19.74 -12.51 -19.45
CA PRO A 48 -20.92 -11.75 -19.16
C PRO A 48 -21.78 -11.78 -20.44
N VAL A 49 -23.00 -12.28 -20.32
CA VAL A 49 -24.01 -12.18 -21.36
C VAL A 49 -24.29 -10.69 -21.53
N ALA A 50 -23.73 -10.12 -22.60
CA ALA A 50 -24.20 -8.86 -23.13
C ALA A 50 -25.61 -9.07 -23.69
N ASP A 51 -26.46 -8.06 -23.50
CA ASP A 51 -27.82 -7.89 -24.02
C ASP A 51 -28.96 -8.67 -23.34
N ALA A 52 -29.40 -8.14 -22.19
CA ALA A 52 -30.81 -8.12 -21.85
C ALA A 52 -31.32 -6.68 -21.98
N GLN A 53 -31.92 -6.39 -23.14
CA GLN A 53 -32.55 -5.12 -23.48
C GLN A 53 -33.54 -4.66 -22.41
N LEU A 54 -33.32 -3.46 -21.89
CA LEU A 54 -34.28 -2.69 -21.09
C LEU A 54 -35.54 -2.45 -21.93
N ARG A 55 -36.64 -3.12 -21.59
CA ARG A 55 -37.97 -2.74 -22.08
C ARG A 55 -38.45 -1.49 -21.33
N PRO A 56 -38.87 -0.41 -22.02
CA PRO A 56 -39.43 0.76 -21.37
C PRO A 56 -40.81 0.45 -20.79
N VAL A 57 -40.98 0.63 -19.49
CA VAL A 57 -42.29 0.65 -18.83
C VAL A 57 -42.90 2.04 -19.01
N LYS A 58 -44.05 2.12 -19.68
CA LYS A 58 -44.86 3.35 -19.80
C LYS A 58 -45.46 3.76 -18.45
N PRO A 59 -45.49 5.05 -18.08
CA PRO A 59 -46.20 5.54 -16.90
C PRO A 59 -47.72 5.62 -17.14
N PRO A 60 -48.58 5.32 -16.15
CA PRO A 60 -50.00 5.64 -16.25
C PRO A 60 -50.26 7.12 -15.90
N GLU A 61 -50.99 7.74 -16.82
CA GLU A 61 -51.54 9.09 -16.84
C GLU A 61 -52.67 9.20 -15.79
N ASN A 62 -52.51 10.08 -14.79
CA ASN A 62 -53.52 10.31 -13.77
C ASN A 62 -54.37 11.53 -14.16
N LYS A 63 -55.68 11.34 -14.26
CA LYS A 63 -56.68 12.32 -14.68
C LYS A 63 -57.03 13.26 -13.53
N SER A 64 -57.00 14.57 -13.78
CA SER A 64 -57.75 15.56 -12.99
C SER A 64 -59.21 15.60 -13.44
N PRO A 65 -60.11 16.05 -12.54
CA PRO A 65 -61.01 17.14 -12.92
C PRO A 65 -61.15 18.23 -11.83
N GLU A 66 -60.82 19.46 -12.23
CA GLU A 66 -61.59 20.72 -12.22
C GLU A 66 -62.51 21.18 -11.05
N ALA A 67 -62.53 22.53 -10.91
CA ALA A 67 -63.51 23.44 -10.26
C ALA A 67 -63.23 23.82 -8.78
N ALA A 68 -63.30 25.06 -8.31
CA ALA A 68 -63.66 26.35 -8.91
C ALA A 68 -63.10 27.49 -8.03
N VAL A 69 -62.87 28.65 -8.65
CA VAL A 69 -62.45 29.91 -8.03
C VAL A 69 -63.69 30.74 -7.66
N ALA A 70 -63.75 31.27 -6.43
CA ALA A 70 -64.45 32.52 -6.10
C ALA A 70 -63.96 33.08 -4.73
N ALA A 71 -63.50 34.34 -4.76
CA ALA A 71 -63.11 35.22 -3.64
C ALA A 71 -64.37 35.78 -2.90
N PRO A 72 -64.35 36.67 -1.86
CA PRO A 72 -63.30 37.66 -1.51
C PRO A 72 -63.11 38.04 -0.01
N MET A 73 -62.28 39.08 0.20
CA MET A 73 -62.05 39.96 1.37
C MET A 73 -61.13 39.42 2.50
N GLU A 74 -59.87 39.85 2.59
CA GLU A 74 -59.33 41.17 2.99
C GLU A 74 -59.29 41.34 4.52
N ILE A 75 -58.13 41.06 5.12
CA ILE A 75 -57.65 41.70 6.36
C ILE A 75 -56.13 41.79 6.27
N GLU A 76 -55.66 43.03 6.13
CA GLU A 76 -54.28 43.47 6.29
C GLU A 76 -53.96 43.53 7.80
N LEU A 77 -52.90 42.84 8.24
CA LEU A 77 -52.32 43.11 9.56
C LEU A 77 -50.81 42.80 9.59
N ASP A 78 -50.08 43.90 9.58
CA ASP A 78 -48.82 44.21 10.25
C ASP A 78 -47.75 43.11 10.49
N THR A 79 -46.56 43.44 9.99
CA THR A 79 -45.29 42.71 10.19
C THR A 79 -44.88 42.56 11.66
N PRO A 80 -44.16 41.46 12.00
CA PRO A 80 -42.82 41.67 12.55
C PRO A 80 -41.75 40.66 12.07
N LYS A 81 -40.67 41.22 11.52
CA LYS A 81 -39.24 40.83 11.54
C LYS A 81 -38.86 39.34 11.82
N PRO A 82 -38.33 38.59 10.82
CA PRO A 82 -37.74 37.28 11.07
C PRO A 82 -36.36 37.40 11.74
N ARG A 83 -36.22 36.72 12.88
CA ARG A 83 -34.95 36.53 13.59
C ARG A 83 -34.03 35.67 12.73
N ALA A 84 -32.91 36.25 12.28
CA ALA A 84 -31.90 35.56 11.50
C ALA A 84 -31.39 34.30 12.23
N ARG A 85 -31.61 33.13 11.63
CA ARG A 85 -30.90 31.89 11.96
C ARG A 85 -29.43 32.11 11.54
N PRO A 86 -28.43 31.94 12.42
CA PRO A 86 -27.06 32.02 11.98
C PRO A 86 -26.80 30.87 11.01
N ALA A 87 -26.59 31.21 9.75
CA ALA A 87 -26.05 30.30 8.76
C ALA A 87 -24.73 29.77 9.31
N HIS A 88 -24.70 28.47 9.63
CA HIS A 88 -23.43 27.77 9.80
C HIS A 88 -22.71 27.88 8.46
N ARG A 89 -21.79 28.85 8.41
CA ARG A 89 -20.83 29.01 7.33
C ARG A 89 -20.06 27.70 7.27
N ALA A 90 -20.41 26.84 6.32
CA ALA A 90 -19.63 25.67 5.99
C ALA A 90 -18.20 26.16 5.75
N LYS A 91 -17.30 25.81 6.67
CA LYS A 91 -15.88 26.06 6.47
C LYS A 91 -15.51 25.37 5.15
N PRO A 92 -14.70 25.99 4.28
CA PRO A 92 -14.21 25.32 3.09
C PRO A 92 -13.57 24.00 3.54
N GLN A 93 -14.14 22.89 3.11
CA GLN A 93 -13.53 21.58 3.31
C GLN A 93 -12.14 21.67 2.63
N PRO A 94 -11.04 21.45 3.36
CA PRO A 94 -9.72 21.39 2.73
C PRO A 94 -9.79 20.37 1.59
N ALA A 95 -9.24 20.71 0.43
CA ALA A 95 -9.07 19.74 -0.65
C ALA A 95 -8.38 18.49 -0.08
N PRO A 96 -8.79 17.26 -0.47
CA PRO A 96 -8.16 16.05 0.00
C PRO A 96 -6.65 16.14 -0.19
N ALA A 97 -5.89 16.00 0.90
CA ALA A 97 -4.44 15.96 0.82
C ALA A 97 -4.02 14.86 -0.16
N PRO A 98 -2.98 15.08 -0.99
CA PRO A 98 -2.51 14.07 -1.91
C PRO A 98 -2.13 12.80 -1.15
N GLN A 99 -2.59 11.65 -1.65
CA GLN A 99 -2.26 10.36 -1.07
C GLN A 99 -0.75 10.12 -1.19
N ALA A 100 -0.16 9.60 -0.12
CA ALA A 100 1.23 9.17 -0.11
C ALA A 100 1.46 8.06 -1.14
N ALA A 101 2.61 8.10 -1.80
CA ALA A 101 3.02 7.03 -2.70
C ALA A 101 3.10 5.70 -1.93
N PRO A 102 2.61 4.59 -2.49
CA PRO A 102 2.75 3.28 -1.87
C PRO A 102 4.24 2.91 -1.81
N PHE A 103 4.63 2.27 -0.70
CA PHE A 103 5.99 1.79 -0.49
C PHE A 103 5.98 0.58 0.43
N SER A 104 7.06 -0.18 0.40
CA SER A 104 7.28 -1.31 1.28
C SER A 104 8.65 -1.16 1.94
N MET A 105 8.72 -1.46 3.23
CA MET A 105 9.96 -1.46 3.99
C MET A 105 10.25 -2.89 4.44
N LEU A 106 11.48 -3.32 4.20
CA LEU A 106 11.96 -4.61 4.66
C LEU A 106 12.93 -4.43 5.81
N LEU A 107 12.72 -5.22 6.85
CA LEU A 107 13.52 -5.23 8.06
C LEU A 107 14.19 -6.59 8.20
N ALA A 108 15.50 -6.61 8.45
CA ALA A 108 16.24 -7.81 8.81
C ALA A 108 16.83 -7.64 10.21
N VAL A 109 16.34 -8.41 11.17
CA VAL A 109 16.81 -8.38 12.56
C VAL A 109 17.88 -9.45 12.74
N ALA A 110 19.11 -9.04 13.00
CA ALA A 110 20.25 -9.94 13.20
C ALA A 110 20.99 -9.57 14.50
N GLY A 111 20.63 -10.27 15.58
CA GLY A 111 21.20 -10.01 16.91
C GLY A 111 20.77 -8.64 17.44
N ASP A 112 21.75 -7.79 17.71
CA ASP A 112 21.58 -6.41 18.16
C ASP A 112 21.49 -5.39 17.00
N THR A 113 21.49 -5.86 15.75
CA THR A 113 21.51 -5.00 14.56
C THR A 113 20.22 -5.14 13.76
N LEU A 114 19.57 -4.01 13.50
CA LEU A 114 18.42 -3.92 12.60
C LEU A 114 18.88 -3.39 11.24
N TRP A 115 18.56 -4.11 10.18
CA TRP A 115 18.79 -3.66 8.80
C TRP A 115 17.47 -3.21 8.21
N LEU A 116 17.47 -2.11 7.47
CA LEU A 116 16.27 -1.48 6.94
C LEU A 116 16.48 -1.03 5.49
N GLU A 117 15.53 -1.36 4.62
CA GLU A 117 15.52 -0.89 3.23
C GLU A 117 14.10 -0.64 2.73
N GLU A 118 13.90 0.46 2.01
CA GLU A 118 12.71 0.66 1.17
C GLU A 118 12.87 -0.17 -0.11
N ILE A 119 11.92 -1.07 -0.35
CA ILE A 119 11.94 -1.96 -1.51
C ILE A 119 10.94 -1.45 -2.57
N PRO A 120 11.28 -1.51 -3.87
CA PRO A 120 10.43 -0.99 -4.94
C PRO A 120 9.15 -1.80 -5.18
N HIS A 121 9.08 -3.02 -4.64
CA HIS A 121 7.97 -3.96 -4.83
C HIS A 121 7.60 -4.62 -3.51
N ARG A 122 6.31 -4.89 -3.29
CA ARG A 122 5.77 -5.69 -2.16
C ARG A 122 6.25 -7.15 -2.09
N SER A 123 7.22 -7.51 -2.92
CA SER A 123 7.78 -8.86 -2.96
C SER A 123 9.27 -8.79 -3.12
N VAL A 124 9.97 -9.21 -2.07
CA VAL A 124 11.40 -9.39 -2.08
C VAL A 124 11.75 -10.64 -2.88
N ASN A 125 12.69 -10.53 -3.82
CA ASN A 125 13.16 -11.69 -4.55
C ASN A 125 14.20 -12.49 -3.73
N ARG A 126 14.42 -13.77 -4.08
CA ARG A 126 15.37 -14.63 -3.37
C ARG A 126 16.80 -14.11 -3.41
N HIS A 127 17.20 -13.42 -4.48
CA HIS A 127 18.54 -12.88 -4.65
C HIS A 127 18.83 -11.76 -3.65
N TYR A 128 17.86 -10.88 -3.40
CA TYR A 128 17.93 -9.84 -2.40
C TYR A 128 18.11 -10.45 -1.01
N THR A 129 17.22 -11.39 -0.62
CA THR A 129 17.31 -12.01 0.71
C THR A 129 18.62 -12.77 0.90
N ALA A 130 19.13 -13.40 -0.16
CA ALA A 130 20.41 -14.11 -0.14
C ALA A 130 21.58 -13.14 0.00
N LEU A 131 21.58 -12.01 -0.72
CA LEU A 131 22.62 -10.99 -0.63
C LEU A 131 22.70 -10.41 0.79
N VAL A 132 21.57 -9.94 1.32
CA VAL A 132 21.54 -9.36 2.67
C VAL A 132 21.89 -10.40 3.74
N SER A 133 21.38 -11.64 3.62
CA SER A 133 21.77 -12.72 4.54
C SER A 133 23.28 -13.02 4.48
N ALA A 134 23.88 -12.97 3.29
CA ALA A 134 25.31 -13.17 3.12
C ALA A 134 26.12 -12.01 3.73
N MET A 135 25.68 -10.76 3.57
CA MET A 135 26.32 -9.61 4.23
C MET A 135 26.25 -9.73 5.75
N ILE A 136 25.09 -10.07 6.29
CA ILE A 136 24.88 -10.30 7.73
C ILE A 136 25.77 -11.43 8.24
N ALA A 137 25.80 -12.57 7.55
CA ALA A 137 26.67 -13.69 7.89
C ALA A 137 28.16 -13.32 7.82
N ALA A 138 28.56 -12.49 6.85
CA ALA A 138 29.93 -12.03 6.73
C ALA A 138 30.33 -11.10 7.90
N LEU A 139 29.39 -10.43 8.57
CA LEU A 139 29.64 -9.71 9.82
C LEU A 139 29.60 -10.60 11.06
N SER A 140 29.51 -11.93 10.90
CA SER A 140 29.36 -12.89 12.00
C SER A 140 28.11 -12.67 12.87
N LEU A 141 27.08 -12.03 12.30
CA LEU A 141 25.78 -11.85 12.94
C LEU A 141 24.90 -13.09 12.75
N PRO A 142 23.94 -13.35 13.64
CA PRO A 142 23.03 -14.49 13.51
C PRO A 142 22.12 -14.35 12.28
N ALA A 143 21.55 -15.46 11.83
CA ALA A 143 20.63 -15.48 10.70
C ALA A 143 19.47 -14.49 10.92
N PRO A 144 19.13 -13.66 9.90
CA PRO A 144 18.17 -12.59 10.08
C PRO A 144 16.74 -13.11 10.24
N ARG A 145 15.99 -12.49 11.16
CA ARG A 145 14.53 -12.56 11.17
C ARG A 145 13.96 -11.44 10.32
N TRP A 146 13.18 -11.80 9.30
CA TRP A 146 12.57 -10.85 8.37
C TRP A 146 11.25 -10.30 8.86
N LEU A 147 11.04 -9.00 8.73
CA LEU A 147 9.77 -8.32 8.95
C LEU A 147 9.50 -7.37 7.77
N GLU A 148 8.24 -7.11 7.49
CA GLU A 148 7.83 -6.26 6.37
C GLU A 148 6.78 -5.25 6.86
N PHE A 149 6.89 -4.03 6.32
CA PHE A 149 5.90 -2.99 6.50
C PHE A 149 5.45 -2.54 5.12
N ASP A 150 4.13 -2.52 4.92
CA ASP A 150 3.51 -2.11 3.67
C ASP A 150 2.66 -0.88 3.88
N TRP A 151 2.87 0.11 3.03
CA TRP A 151 1.99 1.27 2.91
C TRP A 151 1.26 1.28 1.56
N PRO A 152 -0.04 1.63 1.55
CA PRO A 152 -0.90 1.77 2.72
C PRO A 152 -1.23 0.42 3.36
N MET A 153 -1.48 0.41 4.67
CA MET A 153 -1.88 -0.80 5.42
C MET A 153 -3.33 -1.21 5.14
N HIS A 154 -4.16 -0.26 4.70
CA HIS A 154 -5.56 -0.45 4.37
C HIS A 154 -5.92 0.40 3.16
N ASN A 155 -6.96 0.01 2.44
CA ASN A 155 -7.47 0.78 1.31
C ASN A 155 -8.64 1.72 1.70
N ASN A 156 -8.85 1.95 2.99
CA ASN A 156 -9.93 2.81 3.45
C ASN A 156 -9.50 4.29 3.33
N VAL A 157 -10.06 4.98 2.33
CA VAL A 157 -9.82 6.40 2.04
C VAL A 157 -10.31 7.32 3.16
N GLN A 158 -11.19 6.85 4.04
CA GLN A 158 -11.66 7.63 5.20
C GLN A 158 -10.58 7.77 6.29
N LEU A 159 -9.62 6.84 6.33
CA LEU A 159 -8.43 6.96 7.15
C LEU A 159 -7.41 7.74 6.33
N GLY A 160 -6.80 8.77 6.92
CA GLY A 160 -5.83 9.62 6.21
C GLY A 160 -4.74 8.77 5.56
N LEU A 161 -4.64 8.86 4.23
CA LEU A 161 -3.63 8.16 3.41
C LEU A 161 -2.55 9.14 2.93
N ASP A 162 -2.36 10.26 3.62
CA ASP A 162 -1.39 11.28 3.26
C ASP A 162 0.04 10.91 3.72
N GLU A 163 1.02 11.70 3.27
CA GLU A 163 2.44 11.49 3.58
C GLU A 163 2.75 11.61 5.07
N GLN A 164 1.97 12.43 5.80
CA GLN A 164 2.12 12.56 7.24
C GLN A 164 1.64 11.31 7.98
N ALA A 165 0.48 10.75 7.61
CA ALA A 165 -0.01 9.49 8.17
C ALA A 165 0.95 8.33 7.86
N ALA A 166 1.48 8.26 6.63
CA ALA A 166 2.48 7.26 6.25
C ALA A 166 3.72 7.30 7.15
N ARG A 167 4.24 8.50 7.42
CA ARG A 167 5.40 8.71 8.31
C ARG A 167 5.08 8.35 9.74
N GLN A 168 3.95 8.80 10.28
CA GLN A 168 3.54 8.50 11.65
C GLN A 168 3.33 7.01 11.88
N MET A 169 2.75 6.31 10.90
CA MET A 169 2.54 4.86 11.00
C MET A 169 3.86 4.09 10.88
N LEU A 170 4.78 4.52 10.02
CA LEU A 170 6.12 3.95 9.95
C LEU A 170 6.89 4.19 11.26
N ASP A 171 6.82 5.39 11.82
CA ASP A 171 7.45 5.76 13.09
C ASP A 171 6.94 4.92 14.25
N GLY A 172 5.61 4.82 14.39
CA GLY A 172 4.99 3.96 15.40
C GLY A 172 5.36 2.48 15.23
N TYR A 173 5.50 2.01 13.98
CA TYR A 173 5.93 0.65 13.69
C TYR A 173 7.39 0.42 14.12
N LEU A 174 8.33 1.28 13.71
CA LEU A 174 9.75 1.16 14.03
C LEU A 174 10.02 1.34 15.52
N SER A 175 9.36 2.31 16.16
CA SER A 175 9.41 2.52 17.61
C SER A 175 9.01 1.26 18.39
N ARG A 176 7.96 0.56 17.94
CA ARG A 176 7.57 -0.74 18.54
C ARG A 176 8.63 -1.80 18.32
N GLN A 177 9.20 -1.90 17.12
CA GLN A 177 10.26 -2.88 16.86
C GLN A 177 11.48 -2.62 17.74
N TRP A 178 11.93 -1.38 17.89
CA TRP A 178 13.06 -1.05 18.78
C TRP A 178 12.77 -1.35 20.24
N SER A 179 11.54 -1.10 20.72
CA SER A 179 11.18 -1.42 22.11
C SER A 179 11.13 -2.92 22.41
N GLN A 180 10.85 -3.76 21.40
CA GLN A 180 10.65 -5.20 21.56
C GLN A 180 11.90 -6.02 21.25
N LEU A 181 12.86 -5.43 20.54
CA LEU A 181 14.06 -6.10 20.07
C LEU A 181 15.27 -5.56 20.83
N PRO A 182 16.28 -6.41 21.12
CA PRO A 182 17.52 -5.96 21.76
C PRO A 182 18.43 -5.17 20.79
N CYS A 183 17.86 -4.52 19.77
CA CYS A 183 18.62 -3.86 18.72
C CYS A 183 19.15 -2.52 19.21
N GLN A 184 20.47 -2.35 19.16
CA GLN A 184 21.18 -1.11 19.50
C GLN A 184 21.73 -0.41 18.26
N ARG A 185 21.87 -1.17 17.15
CA ARG A 185 22.44 -0.69 15.89
C ARG A 185 21.41 -0.72 14.78
N LEU A 186 21.47 0.28 13.90
CA LEU A 186 20.64 0.42 12.72
C LEU A 186 21.51 0.53 11.47
N VAL A 187 21.28 -0.33 10.48
CA VAL A 187 21.88 -0.26 9.14
C VAL A 187 20.79 0.14 8.17
N ILE A 188 20.95 1.29 7.53
CA ILE A 188 20.07 1.84 6.51
C ILE A 188 20.69 1.52 5.14
N LEU A 189 19.95 0.78 4.33
CA LEU A 189 20.33 0.45 2.96
C LEU A 189 19.66 1.44 2.00
N GLY A 190 20.47 2.26 1.33
CA GLY A 190 20.04 3.17 0.29
C GLY A 190 19.46 4.51 0.77
N GLU A 191 19.61 5.52 -0.09
CA GLU A 191 19.20 6.90 0.20
C GLU A 191 17.68 7.09 0.29
N LYS A 192 16.90 6.29 -0.45
CA LYS A 192 15.42 6.34 -0.36
C LYS A 192 14.94 6.04 1.05
N THR A 193 15.49 4.98 1.63
CA THR A 193 15.25 4.58 3.02
C THR A 193 15.66 5.71 3.98
N ARG A 194 16.84 6.30 3.78
CA ARG A 194 17.32 7.42 4.60
C ARG A 194 16.39 8.63 4.54
N ALA A 195 15.99 9.03 3.35
CA ALA A 195 15.08 10.15 3.11
C ALA A 195 13.71 9.90 3.75
N ARG A 196 13.24 8.65 3.76
CA ARG A 196 11.97 8.28 4.39
C ARG A 196 12.01 8.34 5.92
N LEU A 197 13.17 8.08 6.52
CA LEU A 197 13.42 8.21 7.96
C LEU A 197 13.77 9.64 8.40
N SER A 198 13.73 10.61 7.50
CA SER A 198 13.99 12.01 7.85
C SER A 198 13.07 12.50 8.95
N GLY A 199 13.65 13.00 10.04
CA GLY A 199 12.89 13.54 11.19
C GLY A 199 12.42 12.48 12.20
N MET A 200 12.76 11.21 11.99
CA MET A 200 12.55 10.16 12.99
C MET A 200 13.69 10.13 14.01
N GLN A 201 13.38 9.80 15.26
CA GLN A 201 14.39 9.54 16.27
C GLN A 201 15.00 8.16 16.04
N LEU A 202 16.26 8.14 15.58
CA LEU A 202 16.99 6.90 15.30
C LEU A 202 17.83 6.47 16.52
N PRO A 203 18.24 5.19 16.58
CA PRO A 203 19.20 4.70 17.58
C PRO A 203 20.54 5.45 17.53
N GLU A 204 21.37 5.29 18.56
CA GLU A 204 22.69 5.96 18.66
C GLU A 204 23.65 5.52 17.54
N HIS A 205 23.65 4.24 17.20
CA HIS A 205 24.53 3.67 16.19
C HIS A 205 23.79 3.45 14.87
N VAL A 206 23.91 4.42 13.95
CA VAL A 206 23.33 4.35 12.60
C VAL A 206 24.44 4.29 11.56
N LEU A 207 24.40 3.28 10.69
CA LEU A 207 25.20 3.20 9.48
C LEU A 207 24.31 3.37 8.25
N LEU A 208 24.68 4.27 7.36
CA LEU A 208 24.10 4.38 6.02
C LEU A 208 25.04 3.70 5.03
N THR A 209 24.49 2.86 4.15
CA THR A 209 25.26 2.21 3.09
C THR A 209 24.43 2.08 1.81
N GLN A 210 25.03 1.54 0.76
CA GLN A 210 24.39 1.36 -0.54
C GLN A 210 23.14 0.46 -0.45
N SER A 211 22.17 0.75 -1.32
CA SER A 211 20.96 -0.06 -1.50
C SER A 211 21.34 -1.48 -1.91
N ALA A 212 20.83 -2.49 -1.21
CA ALA A 212 21.05 -3.87 -1.61
C ALA A 212 20.28 -4.20 -2.89
N TRP A 213 19.18 -3.52 -3.17
CA TRP A 213 18.52 -3.57 -4.46
C TRP A 213 19.42 -3.06 -5.60
N ASP A 214 20.08 -1.92 -5.41
CA ASP A 214 20.94 -1.34 -6.44
C ASP A 214 22.20 -2.21 -6.63
N MET A 215 22.73 -2.82 -5.56
CA MET A 215 23.84 -3.78 -5.64
C MET A 215 23.53 -5.03 -6.48
N LEU A 216 22.25 -5.41 -6.63
CA LEU A 216 21.87 -6.53 -7.51
C LEU A 216 22.00 -6.14 -8.98
N SER A 217 21.63 -4.91 -9.35
CA SER A 217 21.73 -4.41 -10.72
C SER A 217 23.13 -3.88 -11.06
N THR A 218 23.84 -3.35 -10.07
CA THR A 218 25.16 -2.71 -10.23
C THR A 218 26.15 -3.34 -9.24
N PRO A 219 26.83 -4.43 -9.64
CA PRO A 219 27.78 -5.14 -8.77
C PRO A 219 28.95 -4.31 -8.25
N ALA A 220 29.29 -3.22 -8.95
CA ALA A 220 30.36 -2.29 -8.56
C ALA A 220 30.08 -1.54 -7.24
N LEU A 221 28.84 -1.56 -6.74
CA LEU A 221 28.48 -0.96 -5.45
C LEU A 221 28.86 -1.85 -4.25
N LYS A 222 29.07 -3.16 -4.47
CA LYS A 222 29.35 -4.12 -3.39
C LYS A 222 30.65 -3.84 -2.61
N PRO A 223 31.79 -3.48 -3.25
CA PRO A 223 33.01 -3.16 -2.52
C PRO A 223 32.84 -1.93 -1.62
N ILE A 224 32.11 -0.91 -2.07
CA ILE A 224 31.82 0.31 -1.31
C ILE A 224 30.99 -0.05 -0.08
N ALA A 225 29.88 -0.77 -0.29
CA ALA A 225 29.04 -1.25 0.81
C ALA A 225 29.82 -2.11 1.81
N TRP A 226 30.71 -2.97 1.31
CA TRP A 226 31.53 -3.82 2.17
C TRP A 226 32.53 -3.03 3.02
N GLN A 227 33.13 -1.96 2.49
CA GLN A 227 34.01 -1.08 3.25
C GLN A 227 33.24 -0.35 4.36
N GLU A 228 32.04 0.15 4.07
CA GLU A 228 31.18 0.80 5.05
C GLU A 228 30.74 -0.17 6.15
N LEU A 229 30.32 -1.38 5.79
CA LEU A 229 29.87 -2.42 6.73
C LEU A 229 30.98 -2.94 7.66
N GLN A 230 32.25 -2.86 7.26
CA GLN A 230 33.36 -3.27 8.13
C GLN A 230 33.48 -2.42 9.39
N THR A 231 32.93 -1.20 9.41
CA THR A 231 32.89 -0.34 10.60
C THR A 231 32.02 -0.92 11.74
N LEU A 232 31.22 -1.95 11.44
CA LEU A 232 30.35 -2.64 12.40
C LEU A 232 30.99 -3.87 13.05
N ARG A 233 32.16 -4.32 12.57
CA ARG A 233 32.93 -5.41 13.19
C ARG A 233 33.75 -4.88 14.35
#